data_AF-A0A932V210-F1
#
_entry.id   AF-A0A932V210-F1
#
_cell.length_a   1.000
_cell.length_b   1.000
_cell.length_c   1.000
_cell.angle_alpha   90.00
_cell.angle_beta   90.00
_cell.angle_gamma   90.00
#
_symmetry.space_group_name_H-M   'P 1'
#
loop_
_entity.id
_entity.type
_entity.pdbx_description
1 polymer ?
#
loop_
_entity_poly.entity_id
_entity_poly.type
_entity_poly.pdbx_seq_one_letter_code
_entity_poly.pdbx_strand_id
1 'polypeptide(L)'
;VLISEKCYNVTLLNNLMYGGDYRNPAVGWADKDNPDYPQAAPGLVAEVVNNVIYKFGGYGTSIYWGAKGNVIGNWYWSDSGGTAFEVGDPANLAQAYCNGNYRKGGSAPSGNTTSAFSVPSAAKVSATDATSAANHVKANAGCRIGGLDATDQAMINDLTF
;
A
#
# COMPACT_ATOMS: atom_id res chain seq x y z
N VAL A 1 4.07 4.24 -6.08
CA VAL A 1 3.20 3.54 -7.05
C VAL A 1 1.82 4.19 -7.09
N LEU A 2 1.36 4.60 -8.28
CA LEU A 2 -0.01 5.04 -8.52
C LEU A 2 -0.74 3.95 -9.31
N ILE A 3 -1.89 3.50 -8.81
CA ILE A 3 -2.80 2.57 -9.48
C ILE A 3 -4.08 3.33 -9.75
N SER A 4 -4.36 3.58 -11.03
CA SER A 4 -5.53 4.35 -11.43
C SER A 4 -6.05 3.94 -12.78
N GLU A 5 -7.26 4.42 -13.11
CA GLU A 5 -7.90 4.36 -14.43
C GLU A 5 -7.87 2.98 -15.11
N LYS A 6 -9.03 2.30 -15.15
CA LYS A 6 -9.19 1.01 -15.85
C LYS A 6 -8.25 -0.10 -15.36
N CYS A 7 -7.63 0.06 -14.20
CA CYS A 7 -7.03 -1.05 -13.45
C CYS A 7 -8.14 -1.84 -12.75
N TYR A 8 -8.00 -3.17 -12.75
CA TYR A 8 -8.90 -4.08 -12.06
C TYR A 8 -8.08 -5.09 -11.29
N ASN A 9 -8.48 -5.40 -10.06
CA ASN A 9 -7.89 -6.48 -9.25
C ASN A 9 -6.35 -6.46 -9.24
N VAL A 10 -5.77 -5.42 -8.64
CA VAL A 10 -4.31 -5.24 -8.59
C VAL A 10 -3.76 -5.78 -7.29
N THR A 11 -2.70 -6.60 -7.36
CA THR A 11 -2.02 -7.12 -6.18
C THR A 11 -0.61 -6.55 -6.08
N LEU A 12 -0.32 -5.91 -4.95
CA LEU A 12 1.01 -5.49 -4.54
C LEU A 12 1.42 -6.34 -3.34
N LEU A 13 2.35 -7.26 -3.58
CA LEU A 13 2.85 -8.20 -2.59
C LEU A 13 4.36 -8.05 -2.42
N ASN A 14 4.84 -7.98 -1.18
CA ASN A 14 6.27 -8.03 -0.82
C ASN A 14 7.14 -6.96 -1.51
N ASN A 15 6.61 -5.76 -1.74
CA ASN A 15 7.38 -4.64 -2.29
C ASN A 15 8.08 -3.84 -1.18
N LEU A 16 9.22 -3.24 -1.52
CA LEU A 16 9.82 -2.16 -0.74
C LEU A 16 9.51 -0.82 -1.43
N MET A 17 8.87 0.10 -0.71
CA MET A 17 8.66 1.48 -1.14
C MET A 17 9.39 2.39 -0.16
N TYR A 18 10.41 3.12 -0.63
CA TYR A 18 11.36 3.81 0.24
C TYR A 18 11.45 5.30 -0.12
N GLY A 19 11.28 6.18 0.88
CA GLY A 19 11.54 7.62 0.76
C GLY A 19 10.49 8.42 -0.04
N GLY A 20 9.34 7.83 -0.35
CA GLY A 20 8.31 8.51 -1.13
C GLY A 20 7.43 9.41 -0.27
N ASP A 21 7.23 10.66 -0.66
CA ASP A 21 6.36 11.58 0.09
C ASP A 21 4.88 11.17 0.01
N TYR A 22 4.43 10.77 -1.18
CA TYR A 22 3.07 10.33 -1.44
C TYR A 22 3.05 9.14 -2.39
N ARG A 23 1.91 8.46 -2.46
CA ARG A 23 1.62 7.37 -3.40
C ARG A 23 2.45 6.11 -3.14
N ASN A 24 2.42 5.56 -1.93
CA ASN A 24 3.21 4.38 -1.54
C ASN A 24 2.38 3.16 -1.02
N PRO A 25 1.45 2.57 -1.79
CA PRO A 25 0.88 3.00 -3.06
C PRO A 25 -0.30 3.96 -2.85
N ALA A 26 -0.67 4.66 -3.92
CA ALA A 26 -1.97 5.32 -4.03
C ALA A 26 -2.85 4.56 -5.03
N VAL A 27 -4.09 4.28 -4.66
CA VAL A 27 -5.07 3.57 -5.48
C VAL A 27 -6.35 4.41 -5.60
N GLY A 28 -6.76 4.73 -6.82
CA GLY A 28 -8.01 5.44 -7.06
C GLY A 28 -8.41 5.47 -8.52
N TRP A 29 -9.70 5.61 -8.79
CA TRP A 29 -10.24 5.35 -10.13
C TRP A 29 -10.25 6.54 -11.09
N ALA A 30 -10.31 7.77 -10.57
CA ALA A 30 -10.62 8.94 -11.38
C ALA A 30 -9.92 10.21 -10.90
N ASP A 31 -9.74 11.17 -11.80
CA ASP A 31 -9.56 12.57 -11.43
C ASP A 31 -10.85 13.09 -10.76
N LYS A 32 -10.73 13.67 -9.56
CA LYS A 32 -11.86 14.20 -8.77
C LYS A 32 -12.68 15.24 -9.53
N ASP A 33 -12.09 15.88 -10.55
CA ASP A 33 -12.69 16.96 -11.31
C ASP A 33 -13.24 16.51 -12.68
N ASN A 34 -13.17 15.22 -13.00
CA ASN A 34 -13.67 14.71 -14.28
C ASN A 34 -15.09 14.12 -14.14
N PRO A 35 -16.12 14.80 -14.65
CA PRO A 35 -17.52 14.38 -14.52
C PRO A 35 -17.86 13.12 -15.33
N ASP A 36 -17.00 12.71 -16.29
CA ASP A 36 -17.21 11.54 -17.12
C ASP A 36 -16.83 10.23 -16.41
N TYR A 37 -16.12 10.31 -15.28
CA TYR A 37 -15.80 9.14 -14.48
C TYR A 37 -16.87 8.89 -13.42
N PRO A 38 -17.44 7.66 -13.34
CA PRO A 38 -18.28 7.32 -12.21
C PRO A 38 -17.47 7.45 -10.92
N GLN A 39 -18.02 8.14 -9.91
CA GLN A 39 -17.38 8.27 -8.60
C GLN A 39 -17.14 6.91 -7.92
N ALA A 40 -17.92 5.89 -8.29
CA ALA A 40 -17.66 4.51 -7.94
C ALA A 40 -16.73 3.87 -8.99
N ALA A 41 -15.78 3.07 -8.53
CA ALA A 41 -14.86 2.30 -9.35
C ALA A 41 -15.33 0.84 -9.45
N PRO A 42 -16.31 0.49 -10.31
CA PRO A 42 -16.82 -0.87 -10.37
C PRO A 42 -15.71 -1.81 -10.86
N GLY A 43 -15.07 -2.49 -9.90
CA GLY A 43 -14.06 -3.53 -10.14
C GLY A 43 -12.62 -3.18 -9.78
N LEU A 44 -12.30 -1.95 -9.35
CA LEU A 44 -10.98 -1.66 -8.77
C LEU A 44 -10.95 -2.05 -7.30
N VAL A 45 -10.52 -3.28 -7.05
CA VAL A 45 -10.12 -3.77 -5.74
C VAL A 45 -8.60 -3.99 -5.76
N ALA A 46 -7.87 -3.40 -4.81
CA ALA A 46 -6.44 -3.62 -4.66
C ALA A 46 -6.12 -4.49 -3.43
N GLU A 47 -5.30 -5.52 -3.63
CA GLU A 47 -4.66 -6.28 -2.55
C GLU A 47 -3.29 -5.63 -2.27
N VAL A 48 -3.16 -4.88 -1.18
CA VAL A 48 -1.88 -4.31 -0.73
C VAL A 48 -1.42 -5.11 0.48
N VAL A 49 -0.56 -6.11 0.23
CA VAL A 49 -0.27 -7.15 1.22
C VAL A 49 1.23 -7.32 1.46
N ASN A 50 1.65 -7.43 2.73
CA ASN A 50 3.03 -7.76 3.13
C ASN A 50 4.12 -6.83 2.55
N ASN A 51 3.81 -5.57 2.26
CA ASN A 51 4.79 -4.60 1.75
C ASN A 51 5.51 -3.88 2.91
N VAL A 52 6.69 -3.33 2.62
CA VAL A 52 7.40 -2.39 3.48
C VAL A 52 7.31 -1.00 2.87
N ILE A 53 6.70 -0.07 3.59
CA ILE A 53 6.57 1.34 3.22
C ILE A 53 7.40 2.14 4.21
N TYR A 54 8.56 2.61 3.77
CA TYR A 54 9.62 3.13 4.63
C TYR A 54 9.97 4.57 4.27
N LYS A 55 10.26 5.41 5.28
CA LYS A 55 10.62 6.84 5.09
C LYS A 55 9.56 7.61 4.29
N PHE A 56 8.28 7.31 4.47
CA PHE A 56 7.25 8.08 3.79
C PHE A 56 7.01 9.42 4.48
N GLY A 57 6.75 10.45 3.68
CA GLY A 57 6.57 11.82 4.15
C GLY A 57 5.12 12.12 4.54
N GLY A 58 4.24 12.29 3.55
CA GLY A 58 2.83 12.57 3.70
C GLY A 58 1.95 11.32 3.89
N TYR A 59 1.83 10.49 2.85
CA TYR A 59 1.00 9.27 2.90
C TYR A 59 1.82 8.02 2.56
N GLY A 60 1.73 7.01 3.41
CA GLY A 60 2.18 5.66 3.12
C GLY A 60 1.27 5.05 2.04
N THR A 61 0.22 4.37 2.44
CA THR A 61 -0.81 3.85 1.52
C THR A 61 -2.00 4.81 1.45
N SER A 62 -2.62 4.95 0.27
CA SER A 62 -3.88 5.67 0.11
C SER A 62 -4.87 4.91 -0.78
N ILE A 63 -6.12 4.78 -0.34
CA ILE A 63 -7.25 4.29 -1.16
C ILE A 63 -8.25 5.44 -1.29
N TYR A 64 -8.55 5.90 -2.50
CA TYR A 64 -9.41 7.06 -2.74
C TYR A 64 -10.27 6.91 -4.00
N TRP A 65 -11.18 7.86 -4.24
CA TRP A 65 -11.98 8.01 -5.47
C TRP A 65 -12.57 6.68 -5.98
N GLY A 66 -13.46 6.12 -5.18
CA GLY A 66 -14.26 4.94 -5.51
C GLY A 66 -13.53 3.60 -5.42
N ALA A 67 -12.21 3.61 -5.25
CA ALA A 67 -11.43 2.39 -5.15
C ALA A 67 -11.71 1.64 -3.84
N LYS A 68 -11.52 0.32 -3.93
CA LYS A 68 -11.57 -0.61 -2.79
C LYS A 68 -10.19 -1.17 -2.52
N GLY A 69 -9.83 -1.37 -1.26
CA GLY A 69 -8.52 -1.91 -0.90
C GLY A 69 -8.58 -2.89 0.27
N ASN A 70 -7.86 -4.00 0.15
CA ASN A 70 -7.48 -4.85 1.27
C ASN A 70 -6.02 -4.55 1.62
N VAL A 71 -5.79 -3.86 2.73
CA VAL A 71 -4.47 -3.42 3.18
C VAL A 71 -4.07 -4.28 4.37
N ILE A 72 -3.24 -5.31 4.14
CA ILE A 72 -3.03 -6.39 5.12
C ILE A 72 -1.55 -6.68 5.35
N GLY A 73 -1.12 -6.79 6.61
CA GLY A 73 0.23 -7.28 6.94
C GLY A 73 1.38 -6.40 6.47
N ASN A 74 1.14 -5.12 6.15
CA ASN A 74 2.19 -4.20 5.71
C ASN A 74 2.91 -3.56 6.91
N TRP A 75 4.16 -3.15 6.69
CA TRP A 75 5.01 -2.47 7.67
C TRP A 75 5.22 -1.01 7.25
N TYR A 76 4.82 -0.06 8.09
CA TYR A 76 4.93 1.39 7.84
C TYR A 76 5.94 2.14 8.73
N TRP A 77 6.92 2.83 8.13
CA TRP A 77 7.87 3.73 8.83
C TRP A 77 7.86 5.15 8.28
N SER A 78 7.77 6.14 9.17
CA SER A 78 7.94 7.56 8.84
C SER A 78 8.71 8.27 9.97
N ASP A 79 9.69 9.08 9.58
CA ASP A 79 10.45 9.99 10.45
C ASP A 79 9.79 11.38 10.55
N SER A 80 9.04 11.80 9.53
CA SER A 80 8.29 13.07 9.49
C SER A 80 6.93 13.02 10.19
N GLY A 81 6.44 11.83 10.56
CA GLY A 81 5.14 11.66 11.23
C GLY A 81 3.93 11.64 10.30
N GLY A 82 4.11 11.24 9.03
CA GLY A 82 3.03 11.12 8.05
C GLY A 82 1.90 10.14 8.41
N THR A 83 0.90 10.06 7.55
CA THR A 83 -0.20 9.10 7.71
C THR A 83 0.17 7.76 7.07
N ALA A 84 0.29 6.70 7.87
CA ALA A 84 0.67 5.37 7.40
C ALA A 84 -0.31 4.82 6.35
N PHE A 85 -1.61 5.02 6.60
CA PHE A 85 -2.65 4.58 5.69
C PHE A 85 -3.85 5.53 5.75
N GLU A 86 -4.27 6.01 4.58
CA GLU A 86 -5.41 6.91 4.39
C GLU A 86 -6.49 6.21 3.55
N VAL A 87 -7.74 6.27 4.01
CA VAL A 87 -8.90 6.06 3.16
C VAL A 87 -9.50 7.43 2.88
N GLY A 88 -9.55 7.82 1.61
CA GLY A 88 -10.02 9.14 1.20
C GLY A 88 -11.45 9.43 1.66
N ASP A 89 -11.85 10.71 1.53
CA ASP A 89 -13.14 11.23 1.98
C ASP A 89 -14.31 10.26 1.68
N PRO A 90 -15.18 9.96 2.65
CA PRO A 90 -16.38 9.15 2.44
C PRO A 90 -17.26 9.60 1.26
N ALA A 91 -17.29 10.90 0.94
CA ALA A 91 -17.98 11.44 -0.21
C ALA A 91 -17.46 10.89 -1.55
N ASN A 92 -16.20 10.45 -1.58
CA ASN A 92 -15.56 9.84 -2.74
C ASN A 92 -15.72 8.31 -2.79
N LEU A 93 -16.59 7.72 -1.96
CA LEU A 93 -16.95 6.29 -1.98
C LEU A 93 -15.78 5.30 -1.81
N ALA A 94 -14.62 5.77 -1.36
CA ALA A 94 -13.45 4.94 -1.14
C ALA A 94 -13.68 4.01 0.06
N GLN A 95 -13.29 2.73 -0.07
CA GLN A 95 -13.47 1.77 1.00
C GLN A 95 -12.23 0.91 1.19
N ALA A 96 -11.89 0.61 2.44
CA ALA A 96 -10.77 -0.26 2.71
C ALA A 96 -10.94 -1.10 3.96
N TYR A 97 -10.53 -2.35 3.81
CA TYR A 97 -10.29 -3.27 4.91
C TYR A 97 -8.82 -3.18 5.32
N CYS A 98 -8.59 -3.03 6.63
CA CYS A 98 -7.25 -2.91 7.20
C CYS A 98 -7.07 -3.97 8.29
N ASN A 99 -6.05 -4.81 8.19
CA ASN A 99 -5.79 -5.83 9.21
C ASN A 99 -4.30 -6.21 9.32
N GLY A 100 -3.81 -6.47 10.54
CA GLY A 100 -2.48 -7.01 10.77
C GLY A 100 -1.29 -6.12 10.34
N ASN A 101 -1.52 -4.84 10.01
CA ASN A 101 -0.45 -3.91 9.66
C ASN A 101 0.31 -3.45 10.91
N TYR A 102 1.62 -3.23 10.77
CA TYR A 102 2.47 -2.65 11.80
C TYR A 102 2.92 -1.25 11.42
N ARG A 103 3.15 -0.39 12.41
CA ARG A 103 3.75 0.93 12.21
C ARG A 103 4.78 1.25 13.28
N LYS A 104 5.78 2.04 12.91
CA LYS A 104 6.69 2.73 13.82
C LYS A 104 6.80 4.17 13.34
N GLY A 105 6.21 5.10 14.10
CA GLY A 105 5.96 6.45 13.63
C GLY A 105 4.67 6.57 12.80
N GLY A 106 4.28 7.82 12.54
CA GLY A 106 3.07 8.16 11.79
C GLY A 106 1.74 7.77 12.46
N SER A 107 0.65 8.01 11.73
CA SER A 107 -0.70 7.67 12.19
C SER A 107 -0.98 6.17 12.17
N ALA A 108 -1.99 5.74 12.94
CA ALA A 108 -2.44 4.35 12.91
C ALA A 108 -3.08 3.98 11.57
N PRO A 109 -2.67 2.86 10.92
CA PRO A 109 -3.38 2.42 9.74
C PRO A 109 -4.79 1.96 10.14
N SER A 110 -5.81 2.61 9.62
CA SER A 110 -7.22 2.29 9.85
C SER A 110 -7.99 2.18 8.54
N GLY A 111 -8.80 1.13 8.42
CA GLY A 111 -9.77 0.98 7.34
C GLY A 111 -11.14 1.50 7.77
N ASN A 112 -12.04 1.68 6.81
CA ASN A 112 -13.44 2.07 7.06
C ASN A 112 -14.43 0.93 6.85
N THR A 113 -13.96 -0.30 6.59
CA THR A 113 -14.78 -1.51 6.57
C THR A 113 -14.23 -2.59 7.50
N THR A 114 -15.12 -3.47 7.97
CA THR A 114 -14.78 -4.57 8.89
C THR A 114 -14.49 -5.89 8.18
N SER A 115 -14.78 -5.98 6.89
CA SER A 115 -14.64 -7.21 6.10
C SER A 115 -13.83 -6.95 4.83
N ALA A 116 -12.97 -7.91 4.51
CA ALA A 116 -12.18 -7.89 3.28
C ALA A 116 -13.08 -7.94 2.04
N PHE A 117 -12.67 -7.22 0.99
CA PHE A 117 -13.29 -7.31 -0.32
C PHE A 117 -12.92 -8.62 -1.00
N SER A 118 -13.84 -9.17 -1.79
CA SER A 118 -13.53 -10.33 -2.62
C SER A 118 -12.69 -9.90 -3.82
N VAL A 119 -11.63 -10.66 -4.10
CA VAL A 119 -10.82 -10.55 -5.31
C VAL A 119 -10.78 -11.91 -6.01
N PRO A 120 -10.51 -11.97 -7.33
CA PRO A 120 -10.28 -13.23 -8.03
C PRO A 120 -9.20 -14.06 -7.33
N SER A 121 -9.34 -15.39 -7.35
CA SER A 121 -8.40 -16.29 -6.66
C SER A 121 -6.95 -16.11 -7.12
N ALA A 122 -6.72 -15.77 -8.39
CA ALA A 122 -5.39 -15.47 -8.94
C ALA A 122 -4.75 -14.19 -8.38
N ALA A 123 -5.56 -13.24 -7.88
CA ALA A 123 -5.08 -12.02 -7.24
C ALA A 123 -4.98 -12.16 -5.71
N LYS A 124 -5.64 -13.16 -5.13
CA LYS A 124 -5.65 -13.40 -3.69
C LYS A 124 -4.30 -13.90 -3.21
N VAL A 125 -3.77 -13.27 -2.18
CA VAL A 125 -2.50 -13.62 -1.57
C VAL A 125 -2.65 -13.83 -0.07
N SER A 126 -1.87 -14.75 0.50
CA SER A 126 -1.87 -14.99 1.94
C SER A 126 -1.05 -13.91 2.65
N ALA A 127 -1.65 -13.27 3.65
CA ALA A 127 -0.92 -12.37 4.52
C ALA A 127 -0.11 -13.15 5.56
N THR A 128 1.06 -12.62 5.91
CA THR A 128 1.82 -13.01 7.10
C THR A 128 1.78 -11.87 8.11
N ASP A 129 2.29 -12.05 9.33
CA ASP A 129 2.48 -10.91 10.22
C ASP A 129 3.45 -9.90 9.58
N ALA A 130 3.26 -8.61 9.90
CA ALA A 130 3.98 -7.52 9.24
C ALA A 130 5.49 -7.56 9.48
N THR A 131 5.96 -8.08 10.62
CA THR A 131 7.40 -8.18 10.92
C THR A 131 8.06 -9.29 10.10
N SER A 132 7.43 -10.45 10.01
CA SER A 132 7.89 -11.55 9.14
C SER A 132 7.89 -11.13 7.67
N ALA A 133 6.83 -10.44 7.22
CA ALA A 133 6.76 -9.86 5.88
C ALA A 133 7.92 -8.89 5.63
N ALA A 134 8.20 -7.98 6.56
CA ALA A 134 9.26 -7.00 6.42
C ALA A 134 10.65 -7.64 6.33
N ASN A 135 10.93 -8.65 7.16
CA ASN A 135 12.16 -9.43 7.06
C ASN A 135 12.29 -10.13 5.70
N HIS A 136 11.20 -10.68 5.18
CA HIS A 136 11.18 -11.29 3.85
C HIS A 136 11.47 -10.27 2.74
N VAL A 137 10.86 -9.08 2.79
CA VAL A 137 11.10 -7.98 1.85
C VAL A 137 12.56 -7.52 1.90
N LYS A 138 13.13 -7.30 3.09
CA LYS A 138 14.54 -6.91 3.24
C LYS A 138 15.51 -7.92 2.62
N ALA A 139 15.21 -9.21 2.76
CA ALA A 139 16.03 -10.28 2.21
C ALA A 139 15.91 -10.41 0.68
N ASN A 140 14.73 -10.14 0.09
CA ASN A 140 14.42 -10.58 -1.28
C ASN A 140 14.01 -9.47 -2.26
N ALA A 141 13.64 -8.28 -1.81
CA ALA A 141 13.24 -7.20 -2.71
C ALA A 141 14.42 -6.68 -3.54
N GLY A 142 14.11 -6.15 -4.73
CA GLY A 142 15.08 -5.60 -5.69
C GLY A 142 15.67 -6.63 -6.65
N CYS A 143 16.39 -6.17 -7.68
CA CYS A 143 17.14 -7.05 -8.57
C CYS A 143 18.41 -7.51 -7.85
N ARG A 144 18.54 -8.81 -7.59
CA ARG A 144 19.69 -9.39 -6.86
C ARG A 144 20.73 -10.04 -7.78
N ILE A 145 20.54 -9.96 -9.11
CA ILE A 145 21.47 -10.58 -10.08
C ILE A 145 22.78 -9.79 -10.05
N GLY A 146 23.87 -10.45 -9.63
CA GLY A 146 25.17 -9.81 -9.44
C GLY A 146 25.33 -9.06 -8.11
N GLY A 147 24.35 -9.18 -7.21
CA GLY A 147 24.28 -8.41 -5.96
C GLY A 147 23.47 -7.12 -6.10
N LEU A 148 23.25 -6.44 -4.96
CA LEU A 148 22.71 -5.09 -4.95
C LEU A 148 23.82 -4.09 -5.27
N ASP A 149 23.48 -3.00 -5.95
CA ASP A 149 24.40 -1.86 -6.03
C ASP A 149 24.52 -1.15 -4.67
N ALA A 150 25.45 -0.20 -4.58
CA ALA A 150 25.72 0.50 -3.33
C ALA A 150 24.51 1.31 -2.82
N THR A 151 23.66 1.82 -3.72
CA THR A 151 22.48 2.60 -3.38
C THR A 151 21.39 1.71 -2.81
N ASP A 152 21.06 0.62 -3.50
CA ASP A 152 20.08 -0.36 -3.04
C ASP A 152 20.53 -1.03 -1.73
N GLN A 153 21.81 -1.38 -1.62
CA GLN A 153 22.37 -1.96 -0.41
C GLN A 153 22.28 -1.01 0.79
N ALA A 154 22.50 0.29 0.58
CA ALA A 154 22.33 1.29 1.64
C ALA A 154 20.86 1.39 2.08
N MET A 155 19.90 1.37 1.15
CA MET A 155 18.47 1.36 1.48
C MET A 155 18.09 0.11 2.30
N ILE A 156 18.56 -1.07 1.90
CA ILE A 156 18.32 -2.32 2.64
C ILE A 156 18.94 -2.30 4.04
N ASN A 157 20.14 -1.75 4.19
CA ASN A 157 20.84 -1.68 5.47
C ASN A 157 20.15 -0.72 6.45
N ASP A 158 19.51 0.33 5.94
CA ASP A 158 18.78 1.32 6.74
C ASP A 158 17.46 0.76 7.33
N LEU A 159 16.91 -0.30 6.75
CA LEU A 159 15.67 -0.91 7.24
C LEU A 159 15.84 -1.48 8.66
N THR A 160 15.13 -0.88 9.62
CA THR A 160 15.03 -1.34 11.01
C THR A 160 13.60 -1.78 11.34
N PHE A 161 13.44 -3.04 11.72
CA PHE A 161 12.14 -3.65 12.04
C PHE A 161 12.07 -4.08 13.50
#